data_AF-A0A850C2X4-F1
#
_entry.id   AF-A0A850C2X4-F1
#
_cell.length_a   1.000
_cell.length_b   1.000
_cell.length_c   1.000
_cell.angle_alpha   90.00
_cell.angle_beta   90.00
_cell.angle_gamma   90.00
#
_symmetry.space_group_name_H-M   'P 1'
#
loop_
_entity.id
_entity.type
_entity.pdbx_description
1 polymer ?
#
loop_
_entity_poly.entity_id
_entity_poly.type
_entity_poly.pdbx_seq_one_letter_code
_entity_poly.pdbx_strand_id
1 'polypeptide(L)'
;MRTALILLLALALAAIPGSTFPQRSISTVDVTAYFDEHPDLAPWLDRLWAFDVYTSPWFSAIYLLLMISLVGCIVPRLGVHWKALRAKVPDAPQRMSILPYHRVLDAGVDANQGRARAVLKQRRWRTAVREHEDGTVVIAAE
;
A
#
# COMPACT_ATOMS: atom_id res chain seq x y z
N MET A 1 -5.33 -8.57 4.38
CA MET A 1 -5.69 -7.24 4.90
C MET A 1 -6.49 -7.32 6.21
N ARG A 2 -7.50 -8.20 6.33
CA ARG A 2 -8.28 -8.37 7.58
C ARG A 2 -7.43 -8.64 8.82
N THR A 3 -6.41 -9.50 8.72
CA THR A 3 -5.47 -9.80 9.82
C THR A 3 -4.70 -8.57 10.31
N ALA A 4 -4.17 -7.77 9.38
CA ALA A 4 -3.42 -6.55 9.71
C ALA A 4 -4.31 -5.53 10.44
N LEU A 5 -5.57 -5.35 10.03
CA LEU A 5 -6.51 -4.45 10.71
C LEU A 5 -6.82 -4.91 12.15
N ILE A 6 -6.99 -6.22 12.35
CA ILE A 6 -7.21 -6.80 13.68
C ILE A 6 -5.96 -6.59 14.56
N LEU A 7 -4.76 -6.82 14.00
CA LEU A 7 -3.50 -6.62 14.73
C LEU A 7 -3.23 -5.14 15.04
N LEU A 8 -3.63 -4.22 14.15
CA LEU A 8 -3.58 -2.78 14.41
C LEU A 8 -4.49 -2.39 15.57
N LEU A 9 -5.73 -2.91 15.59
CA LEU A 9 -6.65 -2.70 16.70
C LEU A 9 -6.09 -3.29 18.01
N ALA A 10 -5.56 -4.50 17.96
CA ALA A 10 -4.94 -5.16 19.12
C ALA A 10 -3.76 -4.34 19.65
N LEU A 11 -2.89 -3.83 18.77
CA LEU A 11 -1.77 -2.97 19.15
C LEU A 11 -2.25 -1.65 19.78
N ALA A 12 -3.32 -1.05 19.24
CA ALA A 12 -3.90 0.17 19.80
C ALA A 12 -4.43 -0.05 21.22
N LEU A 13 -5.16 -1.15 21.45
CA LEU A 13 -5.65 -1.52 22.79
C LEU A 13 -4.49 -1.85 23.75
N ALA A 14 -3.49 -2.57 23.25
CA ALA A 14 -2.28 -2.91 23.99
C ALA A 14 -1.46 -1.69 24.44
N ALA A 15 -1.55 -0.57 23.72
CA ALA A 15 -0.84 0.67 24.06
C ALA A 15 -1.53 1.50 25.15
N ILE A 16 -2.83 1.27 25.43
CA ILE A 16 -3.59 2.05 26.43
C ILE A 16 -2.99 1.96 27.84
N PRO A 17 -2.62 0.77 28.36
CA PRO A 17 -1.98 0.68 29.67
C PRO A 17 -0.67 1.47 29.72
N GLY A 18 0.10 1.46 28.63
CA GLY A 18 1.40 2.14 28.54
C GLY A 18 1.33 3.66 28.66
N SER A 19 0.18 4.26 28.31
CA SER A 19 -0.06 5.70 28.44
C SER A 19 -0.81 6.11 29.71
N THR A 20 -1.41 5.15 30.41
CA THR A 20 -2.26 5.40 31.60
C THR A 20 -1.53 5.13 32.90
N PHE A 21 -0.62 4.15 32.95
CA PHE A 21 0.18 3.81 34.13
C PHE A 21 1.61 4.38 34.03
N PRO A 22 2.25 4.71 35.17
CA PRO A 22 3.64 5.15 35.17
C PRO A 22 4.54 4.07 34.55
N GLN A 23 5.47 4.44 33.69
CA GLN A 23 6.36 3.48 33.03
C GLN A 23 7.76 3.53 33.66
N ARG A 24 8.34 2.38 33.99
CA ARG A 24 9.69 2.30 34.60
C ARG A 24 10.78 2.88 33.71
N SER A 25 10.59 2.82 32.39
CA SER A 25 11.48 3.43 31.41
C SER A 25 11.50 4.96 31.45
N ILE A 26 10.46 5.58 32.03
CA ILE A 26 10.33 7.04 32.18
C ILE A 26 10.78 7.47 33.57
N SER A 27 10.24 6.84 34.62
CA SER A 27 10.53 7.18 36.02
C SER A 27 10.29 5.97 36.91
N THR A 28 11.34 5.50 37.57
CA THR A 28 11.23 4.43 38.58
C THR A 28 10.61 4.95 39.88
N VAL A 29 10.79 6.24 40.18
CA VAL A 29 10.25 6.89 41.38
C VAL A 29 8.72 6.90 41.36
N ASP A 30 8.11 7.24 40.22
CA ASP A 30 6.64 7.29 40.09
C ASP A 30 6.02 5.89 40.19
N VAL A 31 6.74 4.88 39.70
CA VAL A 31 6.31 3.48 39.84
C VAL A 31 6.39 3.05 41.30
N THR A 32 7.49 3.36 42.02
CA THR A 32 7.58 3.07 43.45
C THR A 32 6.50 3.76 44.26
N ALA A 33 6.22 5.04 44.00
CA ALA A 33 5.12 5.77 44.63
C ALA A 33 3.76 5.10 44.38
N TYR A 34 3.51 4.64 43.15
CA TYR A 34 2.29 3.89 42.83
C TYR A 34 2.17 2.57 43.61
N PHE A 35 3.29 1.87 43.85
CA PHE A 35 3.30 0.67 44.68
C PHE A 35 2.98 0.98 46.15
N ASP A 36 3.45 2.11 46.67
CA ASP A 36 3.14 2.56 48.04
C ASP A 36 1.67 2.99 48.18
N GLU A 37 1.11 3.66 47.18
CA GLU A 37 -0.30 4.10 47.14
C GLU A 37 -1.29 2.93 46.90
N HIS A 38 -0.86 1.90 46.17
CA HIS A 38 -1.71 0.78 45.76
C HIS A 38 -1.07 -0.60 46.00
N PRO A 39 -0.82 -0.99 47.26
CA PRO A 39 -0.05 -2.20 47.61
C PRO A 39 -0.70 -3.51 47.15
N ASP A 40 -2.04 -3.57 47.05
CA ASP A 40 -2.75 -4.77 46.62
C ASP A 40 -2.86 -4.89 45.09
N LEU A 41 -2.97 -3.76 44.38
CA LEU A 41 -3.19 -3.72 42.92
C LEU A 41 -1.88 -3.69 42.13
N ALA A 42 -0.87 -2.96 42.61
CA ALA A 42 0.38 -2.78 41.89
C ALA A 42 1.10 -4.12 41.57
N PRO A 43 1.17 -5.12 42.47
CA PRO A 43 1.78 -6.41 42.14
C PRO A 43 1.07 -7.18 41.02
N TRP A 44 -0.26 -7.04 40.91
CA TRP A 44 -1.03 -7.67 39.84
C TRP A 44 -0.80 -6.98 38.49
N LEU A 45 -0.81 -5.65 38.48
CA LEU A 45 -0.49 -4.85 37.31
C LEU A 45 0.93 -5.13 36.81
N ASP A 46 1.88 -5.31 37.73
CA ASP A 46 3.25 -5.65 37.41
C ASP A 46 3.40 -7.03 36.77
N ARG A 47 2.67 -8.05 37.26
CA ARG A 47 2.62 -9.38 36.63
C ARG A 47 2.09 -9.33 35.20
N LEU A 48 1.22 -8.37 34.90
CA LEU A 48 0.69 -8.10 33.56
C LEU A 48 1.57 -7.17 32.73
N TRP A 49 2.73 -6.75 33.25
CA TRP A 49 3.67 -5.81 32.61
C TRP A 49 3.08 -4.41 32.37
N ALA A 50 2.12 -3.95 33.18
CA ALA A 50 1.49 -2.64 32.98
C ALA A 50 2.46 -1.46 33.18
N PHE A 51 3.54 -1.64 33.95
CA PHE A 51 4.60 -0.63 34.15
C PHE A 51 5.78 -0.76 33.16
N ASP A 52 5.75 -1.79 32.30
CA ASP A 52 6.79 -2.15 31.32
C ASP A 52 6.14 -2.58 29.99
N VAL A 53 5.08 -1.88 29.57
CA VAL A 53 4.23 -2.35 28.45
C VAL A 53 5.02 -2.49 27.17
N TYR A 54 5.87 -1.50 26.86
CA TYR A 54 6.63 -1.43 25.61
C TYR A 54 7.80 -2.44 25.53
N THR A 55 8.26 -2.96 26.66
CA THR A 55 9.30 -4.01 26.72
C THR A 55 8.71 -5.40 26.98
N SER A 56 7.38 -5.49 27.17
CA SER A 56 6.72 -6.75 27.48
C SER A 56 6.77 -7.76 26.33
N PRO A 57 6.87 -9.06 26.64
CA PRO A 57 6.82 -10.11 25.62
C PRO A 57 5.52 -10.12 24.82
N TRP A 58 4.39 -9.83 25.46
CA TRP A 58 3.08 -9.87 24.82
C TRP A 58 2.86 -8.69 23.85
N PHE A 59 3.30 -7.48 24.22
CA PHE A 59 3.27 -6.33 23.32
C PHE A 59 4.18 -6.56 22.11
N SER A 60 5.39 -7.07 22.36
CA SER A 60 6.37 -7.41 21.32
C SER A 60 5.82 -8.46 20.34
N ALA A 61 5.09 -9.46 20.83
CA ALA A 61 4.46 -10.47 19.98
C ALA A 61 3.43 -9.84 19.03
N ILE A 62 2.56 -8.95 19.53
CA ILE A 62 1.57 -8.25 18.70
C ILE A 62 2.27 -7.40 17.63
N TYR A 63 3.29 -6.63 18.03
CA TYR A 63 4.08 -5.79 17.12
C TYR A 63 4.77 -6.61 16.01
N LEU A 64 5.42 -7.71 16.37
CA LEU A 64 6.09 -8.58 15.40
C LEU A 64 5.10 -9.25 14.45
N LEU A 65 3.97 -9.76 14.97
CA LEU A 65 2.91 -10.34 14.13
C LEU A 65 2.34 -9.30 13.17
N LEU A 66 2.13 -8.06 13.63
CA LEU A 66 1.67 -6.95 12.79
C LEU A 66 2.68 -6.68 11.68
N MET A 67 3.96 -6.55 12.02
CA MET A 67 5.03 -6.28 11.06
C MET A 67 5.13 -7.38 10.00
N ILE A 68 5.16 -8.65 10.43
CA ILE A 68 5.20 -9.79 9.51
C ILE A 68 3.94 -9.81 8.62
N SER A 69 2.76 -9.58 9.18
CA SER A 69 1.52 -9.54 8.39
C SER A 69 1.52 -8.39 7.39
N LEU A 70 2.06 -7.23 7.75
CA LEU A 70 2.14 -6.06 6.89
C LEU A 70 3.11 -6.31 5.75
N VAL A 71 4.33 -6.76 6.05
CA VAL A 71 5.35 -7.13 5.05
C VAL A 71 4.81 -8.21 4.11
N GLY A 72 4.21 -9.26 4.67
CA GLY A 72 3.65 -10.37 3.90
C GLY A 72 2.54 -9.95 2.93
N CYS A 73 1.79 -8.89 3.24
CA CYS A 73 0.75 -8.39 2.34
C CYS A 73 1.22 -7.30 1.37
N ILE A 74 2.17 -6.45 1.77
CA ILE A 74 2.61 -5.30 0.97
C ILE A 74 3.58 -5.71 -0.14
N VAL A 75 4.49 -6.66 0.13
CA VAL A 75 5.49 -7.14 -0.83
C VAL A 75 4.85 -7.72 -2.10
N PRO A 76 3.91 -8.69 -2.04
CA PRO A 76 3.30 -9.23 -3.26
C PRO A 76 2.47 -8.19 -3.99
N ARG A 77 1.76 -7.32 -3.26
CA ARG A 77 0.98 -6.23 -3.83
C ARG A 77 1.86 -5.24 -4.58
N LEU A 78 3.01 -4.87 -4.02
CA LEU A 78 3.97 -4.00 -4.68
C LEU A 78 4.49 -4.64 -5.98
N GLY A 79 4.72 -5.95 -5.98
CA GLY A 79 5.07 -6.70 -7.19
C GLY A 79 4.02 -6.60 -8.30
N VAL A 80 2.73 -6.71 -7.97
CA VAL A 80 1.63 -6.54 -8.94
C VAL A 80 1.60 -5.11 -9.50
N HIS A 81 1.68 -4.10 -8.64
CA HIS A 81 1.67 -2.70 -9.08
C HIS A 81 2.92 -2.35 -9.91
N TRP A 82 4.07 -2.87 -9.52
CA TRP A 82 5.31 -2.71 -10.28
C TRP A 82 5.21 -3.32 -11.68
N LYS A 83 4.62 -4.51 -11.80
CA LYS A 83 4.35 -5.15 -13.08
C LYS A 83 3.37 -4.33 -13.92
N ALA A 84 2.33 -3.78 -13.31
CA ALA A 84 1.34 -2.93 -13.99
C ALA A 84 1.97 -1.63 -14.51
N LEU A 85 2.83 -0.97 -13.73
CA LEU A 85 3.57 0.23 -14.15
C LEU A 85 4.52 -0.03 -15.33
N ARG A 86 5.02 -1.26 -15.45
CA ARG A 86 5.90 -1.69 -16.55
C ARG A 86 5.14 -2.38 -17.69
N ALA A 87 3.82 -2.49 -17.61
CA ALA A 87 3.04 -3.13 -18.65
C ALA A 87 3.22 -2.38 -19.98
N LYS A 88 3.05 -3.12 -21.07
CA LYS A 88 2.97 -2.49 -22.40
C LYS A 88 1.63 -1.77 -22.51
N VAL A 89 1.63 -0.67 -23.27
CA VAL A 89 0.42 0.08 -23.62
C VAL A 89 -0.67 -0.91 -24.07
N PRO A 90 -1.85 -0.89 -23.43
CA PRO A 90 -2.97 -1.73 -23.84
C PRO A 90 -3.36 -1.44 -25.29
N ASP A 91 -3.95 -2.43 -25.95
CA ASP A 91 -4.36 -2.27 -27.33
C ASP A 91 -5.56 -1.32 -27.46
N ALA A 92 -5.69 -0.65 -28.60
CA ALA A 92 -6.88 0.15 -28.86
C ALA A 92 -8.07 -0.78 -29.17
N PRO A 93 -9.31 -0.38 -28.87
CA PRO A 93 -10.47 -1.16 -29.27
C PRO A 93 -10.56 -1.25 -30.80
N GLN A 94 -10.94 -2.43 -31.31
CA GLN A 94 -11.12 -2.66 -32.76
C GLN A 94 -12.12 -1.67 -33.37
N ARG A 95 -13.14 -1.27 -32.61
CA ARG A 95 -14.20 -0.37 -33.06
C ARG A 95 -14.03 1.02 -32.44
N MET A 96 -13.29 1.91 -33.10
CA MET A 96 -13.01 3.26 -32.60
C MET A 96 -14.27 4.10 -32.34
N SER A 97 -15.38 3.81 -33.02
CA SER A 97 -16.65 4.53 -32.87
C SER A 97 -17.35 4.34 -31.52
N ILE A 98 -16.93 3.35 -30.71
CA ILE A 98 -17.42 3.20 -29.33
C ILE A 98 -16.83 4.25 -28.40
N LEU A 99 -15.72 4.89 -28.79
CA LEU A 99 -15.06 5.89 -27.97
C LEU A 99 -15.82 7.22 -28.07
N PRO A 100 -16.09 7.88 -26.94
CA PRO A 100 -16.84 9.15 -26.93
C PRO A 100 -16.10 10.27 -27.68
N TYR A 101 -14.78 10.17 -27.79
CA TYR A 101 -13.95 11.08 -28.56
C TYR A 101 -13.26 10.31 -29.69
N HIS A 102 -13.94 10.21 -30.83
CA HIS A 102 -13.37 9.66 -32.05
C HIS A 102 -13.54 10.63 -33.22
N ARG A 103 -12.62 10.57 -34.19
CA ARG A 103 -12.70 11.32 -35.43
C ARG A 103 -12.17 10.45 -36.56
N VAL A 104 -12.89 10.43 -37.68
CA VAL A 104 -12.44 9.81 -38.93
C VAL A 104 -11.81 10.89 -39.80
N LEU A 105 -10.70 10.56 -40.46
CA LEU A 105 -9.96 11.45 -41.35
C LEU A 105 -9.82 10.79 -42.72
N ASP A 106 -10.23 11.47 -43.79
CA ASP A 106 -10.26 10.93 -45.16
C ASP A 106 -8.90 10.94 -45.90
N ALA A 107 -7.79 10.91 -45.16
CA ALA A 107 -6.45 10.93 -45.73
C ALA A 107 -5.88 9.50 -45.93
N GLY A 108 -4.97 9.33 -46.89
CA GLY A 108 -4.30 8.05 -47.17
C GLY A 108 -3.56 7.46 -45.96
N VAL A 109 -3.53 6.12 -45.88
CA VAL A 109 -3.08 5.34 -44.71
C VAL A 109 -1.66 5.74 -44.26
N ASP A 110 -0.69 5.82 -45.19
CA ASP A 110 0.71 6.11 -44.87
C ASP A 110 0.92 7.51 -44.28
N ALA A 111 0.21 8.50 -44.83
CA ALA A 111 0.29 9.88 -44.37
C ALA A 111 -0.28 10.04 -42.95
N ASN A 112 -1.34 9.29 -42.62
CA ASN A 112 -1.96 9.33 -41.30
C ASN A 112 -1.11 8.63 -40.23
N GLN A 113 -0.51 7.48 -40.55
CA GLN A 113 0.34 6.74 -39.63
C GLN A 113 1.57 7.57 -39.20
N GLY A 114 2.25 8.20 -40.16
CA GLY A 114 3.42 9.05 -39.89
C GLY A 114 3.09 10.27 -39.02
N ARG A 115 1.98 10.96 -39.33
CA ARG A 115 1.50 12.12 -38.56
C ARG A 115 1.13 11.74 -37.13
N ALA A 116 0.42 10.62 -36.94
CA ALA A 116 0.05 10.15 -35.61
C ALA A 116 1.29 9.86 -34.74
N ARG A 117 2.29 9.15 -35.28
CA ARG A 117 3.55 8.87 -34.56
C ARG A 117 4.32 10.14 -34.21
N ALA A 118 4.39 11.11 -35.11
CA ALA A 118 5.10 12.36 -34.86
C ALA A 118 4.47 13.16 -33.70
N VAL A 119 3.15 13.28 -33.67
CA VAL A 119 2.42 13.99 -32.61
C VAL A 119 2.59 13.29 -31.26
N LEU A 120 2.44 11.97 -31.21
CA LEU A 120 2.59 11.18 -29.98
C LEU A 120 4.02 11.26 -29.43
N LYS A 121 5.02 11.18 -30.31
CA LYS A 121 6.44 11.32 -29.94
C LYS A 121 6.76 12.72 -29.42
N GLN A 122 6.25 13.77 -30.07
CA GLN A 122 6.46 15.16 -29.63
C GLN A 122 5.92 15.38 -28.21
N ARG A 123 4.79 14.75 -27.87
CA ARG A 123 4.19 14.82 -26.55
C ARG A 123 4.75 13.79 -25.54
N ARG A 124 5.80 13.04 -25.90
CA ARG A 124 6.50 12.06 -25.06
C ARG A 124 5.62 10.91 -24.52
N TRP A 125 4.60 10.51 -25.28
CA TRP A 125 3.80 9.34 -24.92
C TRP A 125 4.59 8.06 -25.17
N ARG A 126 4.38 7.04 -24.34
CA ARG A 126 4.82 5.67 -24.63
C ARG A 126 3.87 5.10 -25.68
N THR A 127 4.39 4.68 -26.82
CA THR A 127 3.56 4.19 -27.93
C THR A 127 3.76 2.69 -28.18
N ALA A 128 2.68 1.98 -28.50
CA ALA A 128 2.74 0.62 -29.03
C ALA A 128 2.08 0.58 -30.41
N VAL A 129 2.77 -0.02 -31.39
CA VAL A 129 2.25 -0.24 -32.73
C VAL A 129 1.96 -1.72 -32.87
N ARG A 130 0.77 -2.06 -33.37
CA ARG A 130 0.35 -3.42 -33.66
C ARG A 130 -0.28 -3.47 -35.05
N GLU A 131 -0.06 -4.57 -35.74
CA GLU A 131 -0.67 -4.87 -37.03
C GLU A 131 -1.54 -6.11 -36.83
N HIS A 132 -2.81 -6.02 -37.20
CA HIS A 132 -3.77 -7.12 -37.10
C HIS A 132 -3.76 -7.94 -38.40
N GLU A 133 -4.25 -9.19 -38.34
CA GLU A 133 -4.30 -10.10 -39.49
C GLU A 133 -5.08 -9.52 -40.68
N ASP A 134 -6.06 -8.63 -40.42
CA ASP A 134 -6.84 -7.93 -41.44
C ASP A 134 -6.07 -6.77 -42.11
N GLY A 135 -4.78 -6.61 -41.84
CA GLY A 135 -3.93 -5.51 -42.35
C GLY A 135 -4.16 -4.16 -41.66
N THR A 136 -4.97 -4.13 -40.59
CA THR A 136 -5.23 -2.91 -39.83
C THR A 136 -4.06 -2.60 -38.90
N VAL A 137 -3.53 -1.37 -38.99
CA VAL A 137 -2.46 -0.89 -38.10
C VAL A 137 -3.02 -0.02 -36.99
N VAL A 138 -2.77 -0.41 -35.75
CA VAL A 138 -3.17 0.30 -34.53
C VAL A 138 -1.96 0.94 -33.88
N ILE A 139 -2.10 2.20 -33.48
CA ILE A 139 -1.12 2.92 -32.66
C ILE A 139 -1.80 3.33 -31.36
N ALA A 140 -1.43 2.66 -30.27
CA ALA A 140 -1.88 3.00 -28.91
C ALA A 140 -0.81 3.83 -28.20
N ALA A 141 -1.22 4.70 -27.27
CA ALA A 141 -0.33 5.56 -26.50
C ALA A 141 -0.78 5.73 -25.03
N GLU A 142 0.17 5.73 -24.09
CA GLU A 142 -0.02 6.05 -22.65
C GLU A 142 1.07 6.98 -22.08
#